data_AF-A0A5N6YNS4-F1
#
_entry.id   AF-A0A5N6YNS4-F1
#
_cell.length_a   1.000
_cell.length_b   1.000
_cell.length_c   1.000
_cell.angle_alpha   90.00
_cell.angle_beta   90.00
_cell.angle_gamma   90.00
#
_symmetry.space_group_name_H-M   'P 1'
#
loop_
_entity.id
_entity.type
_entity.pdbx_description
1 polymer ?
#
loop_
_entity_poly.entity_id
_entity_poly.type
_entity_poly.pdbx_seq_one_letter_code
_entity_poly.pdbx_strand_id
1 'polypeptide(L)'
;MGTRGLEIVRFHRRYYVRYHKYDSYFDGLGAKIVASIPTDPEGYQKSALETHVYEIRDGFRPDYSQFHEFETLPSELPRLGDDFEYIYIINLDREVLTMNHSIHWKLGNIPRQDELWLRAIADSIYLYKPTISLDVCPEEHMDSLALELPEPKRKIGYDFRVVAPRTSIAEARKAFLTRLLASTLIQYKEEIIRFGREWSPDSFPFREMAFALVSIASGQAKFHSFPAQQCNPRTCGAWDCKLNHLGKSPGWLDEEWAGDSAPLLEFGSLSRRPGEPPGASPTETIYWLEDVIVSLTLGIEQGHTNFQIVVISLFKAAFAEVFFGDDGEPFVEVSRAVDISPLRAEYCVSTHPRDRPELKPGMKTQRQFGELIMNSNCTGTVQRLRSQFPGLAALVNFFEVAANRRAASKSAGILPPELYDRILDFVDYNTWKNCLLVSTVVRSCCLRKYRLDDRMSIVAGPFVRLQKYHKERLMSFDFQNVQTGEILPMMQVPRNIWTRECNWMPVIGSDRKALMLDVVIQFEPAEDVPVQADSDDESYSLLCK
;
A
#
# COMPACT_ATOMS: atom_id res chain seq x y z
N MET A 1 -33.06 11.96 8.89
CA MET A 1 -31.72 11.63 8.36
C MET A 1 -31.51 10.15 8.63
N GLY A 2 -31.34 9.32 7.60
CA GLY A 2 -31.09 7.89 7.82
C GLY A 2 -29.58 7.59 7.80
N THR A 3 -29.20 6.51 8.46
CA THR A 3 -27.81 6.01 8.52
C THR A 3 -27.50 5.12 7.34
N ARG A 4 -26.30 5.28 6.79
CA ARG A 4 -25.80 4.49 5.66
C ARG A 4 -24.98 3.33 6.20
N GLY A 5 -24.96 2.24 5.45
CA GLY A 5 -24.19 1.09 5.85
C GLY A 5 -23.89 0.14 4.72
N LEU A 6 -22.94 -0.74 4.98
CA LEU A 6 -22.50 -1.77 4.05
C LEU A 6 -22.86 -3.14 4.61
N GLU A 7 -23.55 -3.94 3.79
CA GLU A 7 -23.69 -5.37 4.00
C GLU A 7 -22.71 -6.07 3.07
N ILE A 8 -21.80 -6.84 3.66
CA ILE A 8 -20.70 -7.46 2.95
C ILE A 8 -20.74 -8.94 3.23
N VAL A 9 -20.78 -9.76 2.19
CA VAL A 9 -20.55 -11.20 2.31
C VAL A 9 -19.11 -11.46 1.89
N ARG A 10 -18.36 -12.25 2.65
CA ARG A 10 -17.04 -12.73 2.23
C ARG A 10 -17.10 -14.23 1.98
N PHE A 11 -16.69 -14.63 0.78
CA PHE A 11 -16.70 -16.02 0.33
C PHE A 11 -15.58 -16.25 -0.67
N HIS A 12 -14.85 -17.36 -0.53
CA HIS A 12 -13.63 -17.66 -1.28
C HIS A 12 -12.65 -16.48 -1.32
N ARG A 13 -12.44 -15.87 -0.16
CA ARG A 13 -11.58 -14.70 0.12
C ARG A 13 -12.08 -13.38 -0.49
N ARG A 14 -13.16 -13.37 -1.26
CA ARG A 14 -13.69 -12.19 -1.98
C ARG A 14 -14.83 -11.53 -1.21
N TYR A 15 -14.88 -10.20 -1.27
CA TYR A 15 -15.86 -9.37 -0.59
C TYR A 15 -16.92 -8.87 -1.57
N TYR A 16 -18.17 -9.25 -1.34
CA TYR A 16 -19.35 -8.86 -2.09
C TYR A 16 -20.06 -7.75 -1.34
N VAL A 17 -19.99 -6.51 -1.84
CA VAL A 17 -20.39 -5.30 -1.10
C VAL A 17 -21.73 -4.78 -1.59
N ARG A 18 -22.71 -4.67 -0.70
CA ARG A 18 -24.01 -4.03 -0.95
C ARG A 18 -24.15 -2.79 -0.09
N TYR A 19 -24.70 -1.73 -0.68
CA TYR A 19 -24.96 -0.47 0.02
C TYR A 19 -26.41 -0.36 0.49
N HIS A 20 -26.57 0.09 1.73
CA HIS A 20 -27.85 0.39 2.35
C HIS A 20 -27.90 1.88 2.69
N LYS A 21 -28.94 2.57 2.19
CA LYS A 21 -29.05 4.04 2.31
C LYS A 21 -29.55 4.50 3.68
N TYR A 22 -30.38 3.70 4.36
CA TYR A 22 -31.10 4.10 5.57
C TYR A 22 -31.20 2.94 6.57
N ASP A 23 -31.44 3.26 7.85
CA ASP A 23 -31.72 2.30 8.93
C ASP A 23 -30.59 1.28 9.18
N SER A 24 -29.33 1.73 9.01
CA SER A 24 -28.16 0.85 9.04
C SER A 24 -27.62 0.55 10.44
N TYR A 25 -28.27 1.06 11.49
CA TYR A 25 -27.87 0.86 12.89
C TYR A 25 -27.84 -0.63 13.28
N PHE A 26 -27.19 -0.94 14.41
CA PHE A 26 -27.14 -2.32 14.93
C PHE A 26 -28.54 -2.86 15.22
N ASP A 27 -29.43 -2.09 15.82
CA ASP A 27 -30.82 -2.47 16.09
C ASP A 27 -31.74 -2.44 14.84
N GLY A 28 -31.28 -1.87 13.73
CA GLY A 28 -31.96 -1.86 12.43
C GLY A 28 -31.44 -2.96 11.50
N LEU A 29 -30.57 -2.59 10.55
CA LEU A 29 -29.94 -3.52 9.61
C LEU A 29 -29.17 -4.65 10.33
N GLY A 30 -28.47 -4.35 11.42
CA GLY A 30 -27.72 -5.35 12.17
C GLY A 30 -28.60 -6.47 12.70
N ALA A 31 -29.74 -6.12 13.30
CA ALA A 31 -30.73 -7.08 13.80
C ALA A 31 -31.32 -7.93 12.68
N LYS A 32 -31.61 -7.33 11.51
CA LYS A 32 -32.06 -8.06 10.31
C LYS A 32 -31.00 -9.08 9.85
N ILE A 33 -29.73 -8.69 9.82
CA ILE A 33 -28.62 -9.58 9.44
C ILE A 33 -28.49 -10.73 10.44
N VAL A 34 -28.43 -10.44 11.74
CA VAL A 34 -28.31 -11.46 12.81
C VAL A 34 -29.49 -12.45 12.79
N ALA A 35 -30.70 -11.97 12.50
CA ALA A 35 -31.88 -12.81 12.34
C ALA A 35 -31.85 -13.65 11.06
N SER A 36 -31.27 -13.13 9.97
CA SER A 36 -31.17 -13.84 8.69
C SER A 36 -30.08 -14.90 8.63
N ILE A 37 -29.22 -14.98 9.64
CA ILE A 37 -28.18 -16.01 9.79
C ILE A 37 -28.84 -17.25 10.44
N PRO A 38 -29.22 -18.31 9.69
CA PRO A 38 -29.42 -19.67 10.18
C PRO A 38 -28.46 -20.12 11.30
N THR A 39 -29.02 -20.91 12.21
CA THR A 39 -28.30 -21.54 13.32
C THR A 39 -27.53 -22.79 12.88
N ASP A 40 -27.84 -23.34 11.70
CA ASP A 40 -27.22 -24.55 11.15
C ASP A 40 -26.23 -24.20 10.01
N PRO A 41 -24.94 -24.61 10.12
CA PRO A 41 -23.92 -24.35 9.10
C PRO A 41 -24.24 -24.90 7.70
N GLU A 42 -25.04 -25.97 7.59
CA GLU A 42 -25.36 -26.57 6.28
C GLU A 42 -26.18 -25.64 5.35
N GLY A 43 -26.82 -24.59 5.90
CA GLY A 43 -27.78 -23.74 5.19
C GLY A 43 -27.22 -22.68 4.24
N TYR A 44 -25.90 -22.49 4.12
CA TYR A 44 -25.30 -21.31 3.45
C TYR A 44 -24.44 -21.57 2.23
N GLN A 45 -24.47 -22.77 1.64
CA GLN A 45 -23.68 -23.06 0.45
C GLN A 45 -24.16 -22.22 -0.76
N LYS A 46 -23.41 -21.17 -1.10
CA LYS A 46 -23.58 -20.43 -2.35
C LYS A 46 -22.77 -21.07 -3.47
N SER A 47 -23.40 -21.25 -4.63
CA SER A 47 -22.75 -21.71 -5.86
C SER A 47 -21.87 -20.62 -6.48
N ALA A 48 -20.71 -21.02 -7.01
CA ALA A 48 -19.71 -20.15 -7.64
C ALA A 48 -20.27 -19.34 -8.82
N LEU A 49 -20.23 -18.00 -8.71
CA LEU A 49 -20.77 -17.05 -9.71
C LEU A 49 -19.71 -16.44 -10.65
N GLU A 50 -18.43 -16.81 -10.55
CA GLU A 50 -17.37 -15.82 -10.86
C GLU A 50 -16.32 -16.19 -11.91
N THR A 51 -16.52 -17.23 -12.71
CA THR A 51 -15.43 -17.74 -13.55
C THR A 51 -14.96 -16.75 -14.64
N HIS A 52 -15.77 -15.77 -15.04
CA HIS A 52 -15.50 -14.97 -16.26
C HIS A 52 -15.41 -13.45 -16.09
N VAL A 53 -15.62 -12.89 -14.90
CA VAL A 53 -15.79 -11.42 -14.73
C VAL A 53 -14.45 -10.67 -14.72
N TYR A 54 -13.39 -11.36 -14.32
CA TYR A 54 -12.04 -10.81 -14.20
C TYR A 54 -11.13 -11.13 -15.39
N GLU A 55 -11.63 -11.85 -16.40
CA GLU A 55 -10.83 -12.23 -17.56
C GLU A 55 -10.86 -11.14 -18.61
N ILE A 56 -9.68 -10.59 -18.93
CA ILE A 56 -9.50 -9.56 -19.95
C ILE A 56 -9.41 -10.26 -21.30
N ARG A 57 -10.35 -9.96 -22.20
CA ARG A 57 -10.33 -10.42 -23.59
C ARG A 57 -10.49 -9.22 -24.52
N ASP A 58 -9.71 -9.18 -25.58
CA ASP A 58 -9.74 -8.07 -26.53
C ASP A 58 -11.14 -7.96 -27.18
N GLY A 59 -11.71 -6.75 -27.18
CA GLY A 59 -13.05 -6.47 -27.69
C GLY A 59 -14.22 -7.02 -26.85
N PHE A 60 -13.95 -7.64 -25.69
CA PHE A 60 -14.98 -8.16 -24.80
C PHE A 60 -15.22 -7.21 -23.63
N ARG A 61 -16.50 -6.85 -23.41
CA ARG A 61 -16.94 -6.18 -22.19
C ARG A 61 -17.60 -7.22 -21.29
N PRO A 62 -17.13 -7.42 -20.05
CA PRO A 62 -17.78 -8.36 -19.15
C PRO A 62 -19.25 -7.99 -18.92
N ASP A 63 -20.10 -9.00 -18.84
CA ASP A 63 -21.51 -8.81 -18.49
C ASP A 63 -21.64 -8.59 -16.98
N TYR A 64 -21.91 -7.33 -16.61
CA TYR A 64 -22.09 -6.91 -15.22
C TYR A 64 -23.53 -7.04 -14.71
N SER A 65 -24.46 -7.53 -15.54
CA SER A 65 -25.86 -7.68 -15.14
C SER A 65 -26.03 -8.56 -13.88
N GLN A 66 -25.13 -9.52 -13.66
CA GLN A 66 -25.15 -10.38 -12.48
C GLN A 66 -24.63 -9.70 -11.20
N PHE A 67 -24.00 -8.54 -11.31
CA PHE A 67 -23.39 -7.80 -10.19
C PHE A 67 -24.07 -6.46 -9.94
N HIS A 68 -25.23 -6.21 -10.54
CA HIS A 68 -25.97 -4.95 -10.40
C HIS A 68 -26.37 -4.63 -8.95
N GLU A 69 -26.51 -5.66 -8.11
CA GLU A 69 -26.81 -5.52 -6.67
C GLU A 69 -25.59 -5.11 -5.84
N PHE A 70 -24.37 -5.19 -6.39
CA PHE A 70 -23.14 -4.87 -5.69
C PHE A 70 -22.62 -3.48 -6.08
N GLU A 71 -22.01 -2.80 -5.11
CA GLU A 71 -21.38 -1.51 -5.31
C GLU A 71 -20.20 -1.61 -6.29
N THR A 72 -19.37 -2.62 -6.07
CA THR A 72 -18.16 -2.93 -6.84
C THR A 72 -18.09 -4.42 -7.15
N LEU A 73 -17.22 -4.79 -8.11
CA LEU A 73 -16.90 -6.18 -8.36
C LEU A 73 -16.29 -6.87 -7.12
N PRO A 74 -16.57 -8.17 -6.88
CA PRO A 74 -16.09 -8.87 -5.68
C PRO A 74 -14.56 -9.01 -5.56
N SER A 75 -13.92 -8.22 -4.70
CA SER A 75 -12.45 -8.15 -4.61
C SER A 75 -11.91 -8.85 -3.36
N GLU A 76 -10.65 -9.31 -3.37
CA GLU A 76 -9.91 -9.70 -2.14
C GLU A 76 -9.36 -8.48 -1.38
N LEU A 77 -9.33 -7.30 -2.00
CA LEU A 77 -8.94 -6.02 -1.41
C LEU A 77 -10.09 -5.01 -1.58
N PRO A 78 -11.11 -5.05 -0.71
CA PRO A 78 -12.29 -4.20 -0.86
C PRO A 78 -11.95 -2.73 -0.57
N ARG A 79 -12.22 -1.84 -1.53
CA ARG A 79 -12.11 -0.39 -1.38
C ARG A 79 -13.41 0.15 -0.81
N LEU A 80 -13.58 0.03 0.50
CA LEU A 80 -14.86 0.31 1.12
C LEU A 80 -15.19 1.81 1.12
N GLY A 81 -14.20 2.71 1.19
CA GLY A 81 -14.40 4.16 1.36
C GLY A 81 -14.54 4.54 2.84
N ASP A 82 -15.04 5.75 3.13
CA ASP A 82 -15.29 6.23 4.52
C ASP A 82 -16.69 6.86 4.71
N ASP A 83 -17.56 6.79 3.71
CA ASP A 83 -18.87 7.48 3.70
C ASP A 83 -20.02 6.67 4.33
N PHE A 84 -19.73 5.74 5.25
CA PHE A 84 -20.72 4.87 5.89
C PHE A 84 -20.48 4.75 7.38
N GLU A 85 -21.58 4.70 8.14
CA GLU A 85 -21.54 4.69 9.59
C GLU A 85 -21.54 3.27 10.18
N TYR A 86 -22.10 2.29 9.44
CA TYR A 86 -22.23 0.90 9.90
C TYR A 86 -21.81 -0.11 8.84
N ILE A 87 -21.09 -1.15 9.24
CA ILE A 87 -20.55 -2.16 8.34
C ILE A 87 -20.78 -3.53 8.94
N TYR A 88 -21.27 -4.45 8.13
CA TYR A 88 -21.52 -5.83 8.49
C TYR A 88 -20.80 -6.73 7.49
N ILE A 89 -19.86 -7.54 7.96
CA ILE A 89 -19.12 -8.50 7.15
C ILE A 89 -19.49 -9.91 7.63
N ILE A 90 -20.26 -10.63 6.82
CA ILE A 90 -20.58 -12.03 7.00
C ILE A 90 -19.46 -12.84 6.33
N ASN A 91 -18.47 -13.26 7.11
CA ASN A 91 -17.32 -14.01 6.61
C ASN A 91 -17.61 -15.51 6.64
N LEU A 92 -18.00 -16.07 5.50
CA LEU A 92 -18.32 -17.49 5.36
C LEU A 92 -17.07 -18.37 5.30
N ASP A 93 -15.90 -17.82 4.92
CA ASP A 93 -14.64 -18.58 4.86
C ASP A 93 -14.12 -18.96 6.25
N ARG A 94 -14.51 -18.18 7.28
CA ARG A 94 -14.09 -18.38 8.67
C ARG A 94 -15.26 -18.49 9.65
N GLU A 95 -16.49 -18.47 9.15
CA GLU A 95 -17.71 -18.48 9.96
C GLU A 95 -17.73 -17.39 11.05
N VAL A 96 -17.41 -16.15 10.68
CA VAL A 96 -17.41 -14.98 11.59
C VAL A 96 -18.31 -13.87 11.05
N LEU A 97 -19.21 -13.37 11.89
CA LEU A 97 -19.88 -12.10 11.66
C LEU A 97 -19.05 -10.97 12.27
N THR A 98 -18.62 -10.03 11.43
CA THR A 98 -17.89 -8.84 11.87
C THR A 98 -18.73 -7.58 11.73
N MET A 99 -18.80 -6.76 12.78
CA MET A 99 -19.46 -5.45 12.75
C MET A 99 -18.44 -4.33 12.97
N ASN A 100 -18.51 -3.27 12.16
CA ASN A 100 -17.60 -2.11 12.17
C ASN A 100 -16.11 -2.52 12.29
N HIS A 101 -15.74 -3.58 11.55
CA HIS A 101 -14.40 -4.19 11.50
C HIS A 101 -13.80 -4.72 12.81
N SER A 102 -14.43 -4.51 13.96
CA SER A 102 -13.82 -4.67 15.29
C SER A 102 -14.62 -5.55 16.26
N ILE A 103 -15.90 -5.79 15.97
CA ILE A 103 -16.76 -6.69 16.73
C ILE A 103 -16.79 -8.00 15.96
N HIS A 104 -16.35 -9.11 16.55
CA HIS A 104 -16.27 -10.41 15.88
C HIS A 104 -17.06 -11.45 16.65
N TRP A 105 -18.15 -11.92 16.04
CA TRP A 105 -19.00 -12.98 16.55
C TRP A 105 -18.78 -14.27 15.78
N LYS A 106 -18.72 -15.41 16.46
CA LYS A 106 -18.84 -16.72 15.81
C LYS A 106 -20.22 -16.83 15.18
N LEU A 107 -20.28 -17.08 13.88
CA LEU A 107 -21.52 -17.08 13.10
C LEU A 107 -22.52 -18.12 13.63
N GLY A 108 -22.04 -19.31 13.98
CA GLY A 108 -22.83 -20.40 14.56
C GLY A 108 -23.18 -20.22 16.05
N ASN A 109 -22.60 -19.24 16.74
CA ASN A 109 -22.77 -19.06 18.19
C ASN A 109 -23.09 -17.61 18.59
N ILE A 110 -23.87 -16.89 17.77
CA ILE A 110 -24.33 -15.52 18.10
C ILE A 110 -25.38 -15.58 19.23
N PRO A 111 -25.20 -14.84 20.35
CA PRO A 111 -26.11 -14.88 21.50
C PRO A 111 -27.37 -14.05 21.24
N ARG A 112 -28.36 -14.66 20.58
CA ARG A 112 -29.61 -14.00 20.16
C ARG A 112 -30.61 -13.79 21.30
N GLN A 113 -30.56 -14.60 22.36
CA GLN A 113 -31.51 -14.53 23.47
C GLN A 113 -31.42 -13.16 24.17
N ASP A 114 -32.58 -12.55 24.39
CA ASP A 114 -32.72 -11.23 25.03
C ASP A 114 -31.83 -10.16 24.40
N GLU A 115 -31.54 -10.26 23.09
CA GLU A 115 -30.67 -9.35 22.35
C GLU A 115 -29.28 -9.18 23.01
N LEU A 116 -28.75 -10.24 23.64
CA LEU A 116 -27.48 -10.20 24.35
C LEU A 116 -26.32 -9.73 23.46
N TRP A 117 -26.29 -10.17 22.20
CA TRP A 117 -25.31 -9.72 21.21
C TRP A 117 -25.27 -8.20 21.05
N LEU A 118 -26.44 -7.54 21.07
CA LEU A 118 -26.56 -6.08 20.89
C LEU A 118 -26.14 -5.35 22.17
N ARG A 119 -26.63 -5.83 23.33
CA ARG A 119 -26.31 -5.26 24.65
C ARG A 119 -24.83 -5.39 25.02
N ALA A 120 -24.13 -6.36 24.44
CA ALA A 120 -22.72 -6.59 24.70
C ALA A 120 -21.78 -5.67 23.90
N ILE A 121 -22.27 -4.95 22.89
CA ILE A 121 -21.45 -4.01 22.12
C ILE A 121 -21.14 -2.80 23.00
N ALA A 122 -19.85 -2.48 23.15
CA ALA A 122 -19.39 -1.39 24.00
C ALA A 122 -18.26 -0.59 23.32
N ASP A 123 -18.04 0.64 23.78
CA ASP A 123 -16.87 1.41 23.39
C ASP A 123 -15.61 0.76 23.95
N SER A 124 -14.58 0.62 23.12
CA SER A 124 -13.27 0.20 23.62
C SER A 124 -12.46 1.38 24.13
N ILE A 125 -11.34 1.09 24.79
CA ILE A 125 -10.33 2.10 25.12
C ILE A 125 -9.78 2.83 23.88
N TYR A 126 -9.99 2.33 22.66
CA TYR A 126 -9.57 2.99 21.42
C TYR A 126 -10.75 3.72 20.77
N LEU A 127 -10.52 4.99 20.42
CA LEU A 127 -11.55 5.85 19.84
C LEU A 127 -12.10 5.27 18.53
N TYR A 128 -13.43 5.29 18.36
CA TYR A 128 -14.16 4.80 17.18
C TYR A 128 -13.94 3.32 16.82
N LYS A 129 -13.41 2.51 17.74
CA LYS A 129 -13.19 1.07 17.56
C LYS A 129 -13.99 0.33 18.63
N PRO A 130 -15.28 0.00 18.39
CA PRO A 130 -16.07 -0.71 19.38
C PRO A 130 -15.50 -2.10 19.68
N THR A 131 -15.98 -2.70 20.76
CA THR A 131 -15.60 -4.03 21.23
C THR A 131 -16.81 -4.76 21.81
N ILE A 132 -16.57 -5.95 22.37
CA ILE A 132 -17.58 -6.75 23.08
C ILE A 132 -17.20 -6.77 24.57
N SER A 133 -18.16 -6.39 25.43
CA SER A 133 -17.99 -6.43 26.88
C SER A 133 -17.96 -7.87 27.38
N LEU A 134 -16.84 -8.28 27.96
CA LEU A 134 -16.70 -9.59 28.63
C LEU A 134 -17.51 -9.68 29.93
N ASP A 135 -17.91 -8.53 30.51
CA ASP A 135 -18.78 -8.50 31.70
C ASP A 135 -20.23 -8.84 31.33
N VAL A 136 -20.62 -8.62 30.06
CA VAL A 136 -21.97 -8.86 29.54
C VAL A 136 -22.05 -10.18 28.77
N CYS A 137 -21.04 -10.48 27.93
CA CYS A 137 -21.06 -11.63 27.05
C CYS A 137 -19.81 -12.51 27.21
N PRO A 138 -19.97 -13.83 27.42
CA PRO A 138 -18.85 -14.75 27.49
C PRO A 138 -18.01 -14.81 26.21
N GLU A 139 -16.73 -15.09 26.38
CA GLU A 139 -15.74 -15.20 25.30
C GLU A 139 -16.09 -16.29 24.26
N GLU A 140 -16.84 -17.32 24.63
CA GLU A 140 -17.20 -18.42 23.75
C GLU A 140 -17.99 -18.01 22.49
N HIS A 141 -18.66 -16.85 22.55
CA HIS A 141 -19.40 -16.25 21.43
C HIS A 141 -18.51 -15.41 20.49
N MET A 142 -17.33 -15.03 20.94
CA MET A 142 -16.42 -14.14 20.22
C MET A 142 -15.45 -14.92 19.35
N ASP A 143 -14.92 -14.27 18.31
CA ASP A 143 -13.88 -14.84 17.45
C ASP A 143 -12.75 -13.84 17.15
N SER A 144 -11.72 -14.28 16.43
CA SER A 144 -10.60 -13.50 15.95
C SER A 144 -10.31 -13.80 14.49
N LEU A 145 -10.17 -12.76 13.67
CA LEU A 145 -9.72 -12.90 12.29
C LEU A 145 -8.18 -12.83 12.17
N ALA A 146 -7.48 -12.48 13.24
CA ALA A 146 -6.03 -12.40 13.24
C ALA A 146 -5.39 -13.78 13.03
N LEU A 147 -4.43 -13.84 12.11
CA LEU A 147 -3.61 -15.00 11.90
C LEU A 147 -2.76 -15.29 13.12
N GLU A 148 -2.77 -16.56 13.52
CA GLU A 148 -1.81 -17.11 14.45
C GLU A 148 -0.42 -16.97 13.85
N LEU A 149 0.45 -16.28 14.58
CA LEU A 149 1.83 -16.12 14.17
C LEU A 149 2.65 -17.26 14.77
N PRO A 150 3.53 -17.91 13.98
CA PRO A 150 4.40 -18.94 14.52
C PRO A 150 5.35 -18.33 15.56
N GLU A 151 5.73 -19.13 16.54
CA GLU A 151 6.72 -18.69 17.52
C GLU A 151 8.03 -18.27 16.82
N PRO A 152 8.67 -17.17 17.24
CA PRO A 152 9.91 -16.72 16.62
C PRO A 152 11.01 -17.78 16.74
N LYS A 153 11.38 -18.41 15.62
CA LYS A 153 12.59 -19.25 15.55
C LYS A 153 13.81 -18.34 15.66
N ARG A 154 14.48 -18.35 16.82
CA ARG A 154 15.64 -17.48 17.11
C ARG A 154 16.98 -18.02 16.61
N LYS A 155 17.02 -19.19 15.95
CA LYS A 155 18.26 -19.83 15.52
C LYS A 155 18.43 -19.70 14.01
N ILE A 156 19.45 -18.95 13.60
CA ILE A 156 20.01 -19.01 12.25
C ILE A 156 21.05 -20.14 12.30
N GLY A 157 20.98 -21.10 11.37
CA GLY A 157 21.86 -22.27 11.34
C GLY A 157 23.27 -22.00 10.81
N TYR A 158 23.64 -20.73 10.65
CA TYR A 158 24.87 -20.25 10.04
C TYR A 158 25.51 -19.18 10.92
N ASP A 159 26.81 -18.96 10.76
CA ASP A 159 27.48 -17.85 11.42
C ASP A 159 26.95 -16.52 10.89
N PHE A 160 26.61 -15.63 11.83
CA PHE A 160 26.01 -14.34 11.48
C PHE A 160 26.45 -13.22 12.41
N ARG A 161 26.38 -11.99 11.89
CA ARG A 161 26.46 -10.77 12.70
C ARG A 161 25.25 -9.88 12.46
N VAL A 162 24.85 -9.19 13.53
CA VAL A 162 23.74 -8.24 13.46
C VAL A 162 24.28 -6.85 13.11
N VAL A 163 23.74 -6.23 12.06
CA VAL A 163 24.12 -4.90 11.58
C VAL A 163 22.92 -3.95 11.51
N ALA A 164 23.18 -2.65 11.53
CA ALA A 164 22.14 -1.63 11.37
C ALA A 164 22.00 -1.26 9.88
N PRO A 165 20.79 -1.28 9.31
CA PRO A 165 20.60 -0.92 7.91
C PRO A 165 20.74 0.59 7.71
N ARG A 166 21.24 1.00 6.54
CA ARG A 166 21.41 2.42 6.19
C ARG A 166 20.06 3.06 5.89
N THR A 167 19.73 4.14 6.59
CA THR A 167 18.45 4.88 6.42
C THR A 167 18.63 6.29 5.86
N SER A 168 19.85 6.67 5.45
CA SER A 168 20.08 7.99 4.84
C SER A 168 19.40 8.08 3.48
N ILE A 169 18.63 9.14 3.26
CA ILE A 169 17.86 9.40 2.04
C ILE A 169 18.06 10.85 1.56
N ALA A 170 19.26 11.40 1.78
CA ALA A 170 19.59 12.79 1.42
C ALA A 170 19.67 13.03 -0.10
N GLU A 171 19.78 11.97 -0.91
CA GLU A 171 19.79 12.07 -2.36
C GLU A 171 18.36 12.20 -2.91
N ALA A 172 18.16 13.07 -3.91
CA ALA A 172 16.84 13.40 -4.47
C ALA A 172 15.99 12.17 -4.83
N ARG A 173 16.58 11.22 -5.57
CA ARG A 173 15.92 9.96 -5.94
C ARG A 173 15.49 9.15 -4.71
N LYS A 174 16.36 9.02 -3.71
CA LYS A 174 16.06 8.24 -2.50
C LYS A 174 14.90 8.85 -1.73
N ALA A 175 14.95 10.16 -1.52
CA ALA A 175 13.87 10.90 -0.87
C ALA A 175 12.54 10.73 -1.63
N PHE A 176 12.57 10.88 -2.97
CA PHE A 176 11.39 10.70 -3.81
C PHE A 176 10.80 9.28 -3.73
N LEU A 177 11.62 8.24 -3.87
CA LEU A 177 11.16 6.86 -3.79
C LEU A 177 10.66 6.48 -2.40
N THR A 178 11.37 6.88 -1.32
CA THR A 178 10.91 6.65 0.05
C THR A 178 9.60 7.38 0.32
N ARG A 179 9.44 8.60 -0.21
CA ARG A 179 8.20 9.35 -0.11
C ARG A 179 7.05 8.61 -0.81
N LEU A 180 7.29 8.08 -2.00
CA LEU A 180 6.30 7.30 -2.73
C LEU A 180 5.86 6.05 -1.99
N LEU A 181 6.81 5.31 -1.42
CA LEU A 181 6.49 4.16 -0.57
C LEU A 181 5.65 4.58 0.65
N ALA A 182 5.99 5.70 1.28
CA ALA A 182 5.21 6.21 2.42
C ALA A 182 3.80 6.63 1.98
N SER A 183 3.64 7.29 0.83
CA SER A 183 2.34 7.60 0.23
C SER A 183 1.52 6.35 -0.06
N THR A 184 2.13 5.26 -0.54
CA THR A 184 1.46 3.97 -0.72
C THR A 184 0.89 3.44 0.60
N LEU A 185 1.68 3.43 1.67
CA LEU A 185 1.21 2.95 2.97
C LEU A 185 0.17 3.88 3.61
N ILE A 186 0.28 5.20 3.40
CA ILE A 186 -0.72 6.17 3.86
C ILE A 186 -2.05 5.96 3.15
N GLN A 187 -2.02 5.71 1.83
CA GLN A 187 -3.22 5.50 1.02
C GLN A 187 -3.98 4.24 1.46
N TYR A 188 -3.26 3.18 1.82
CA TYR A 188 -3.86 1.87 2.16
C TYR A 188 -3.88 1.56 3.66
N LYS A 189 -3.66 2.57 4.51
CA LYS A 189 -3.58 2.36 5.95
C LYS A 189 -4.88 1.81 6.52
N GLU A 190 -6.03 2.19 5.98
CA GLU A 190 -7.33 1.77 6.49
C GLU A 190 -7.54 0.29 6.21
N GLU A 191 -7.21 -0.20 5.02
CA GLU A 191 -7.26 -1.63 4.71
C GLU A 191 -6.22 -2.41 5.53
N ILE A 192 -5.03 -1.86 5.77
CA ILE A 192 -4.02 -2.48 6.64
C ILE A 192 -4.53 -2.57 8.09
N ILE A 193 -5.14 -1.53 8.63
CA ILE A 193 -5.71 -1.52 9.99
C ILE A 193 -6.90 -2.48 10.07
N ARG A 194 -7.80 -2.46 9.08
CA ARG A 194 -9.01 -3.29 9.07
C ARG A 194 -8.64 -4.76 8.93
N PHE A 195 -7.80 -5.12 7.96
CA PHE A 195 -7.61 -6.52 7.53
C PHE A 195 -6.18 -7.05 7.65
N GLY A 196 -5.19 -6.22 7.98
CA GLY A 196 -3.78 -6.61 7.87
C GLY A 196 -3.36 -7.78 8.76
N ARG A 197 -4.04 -8.03 9.88
CA ARG A 197 -3.77 -9.23 10.70
C ARG A 197 -4.41 -10.50 10.13
N GLU A 198 -5.32 -10.40 9.17
CA GLU A 198 -5.95 -11.54 8.50
C GLU A 198 -5.14 -12.07 7.32
N TRP A 199 -4.25 -11.23 6.75
CA TRP A 199 -3.54 -11.53 5.51
C TRP A 199 -2.31 -12.39 5.74
N SER A 200 -2.34 -13.57 5.15
CA SER A 200 -1.22 -14.52 5.16
C SER A 200 -0.24 -14.18 4.03
N PRO A 201 0.99 -14.71 4.08
CA PRO A 201 1.98 -14.54 3.00
C PRO A 201 1.48 -14.90 1.59
N ASP A 202 0.54 -15.85 1.47
CA ASP A 202 -0.08 -16.25 0.20
C ASP A 202 -1.34 -15.43 -0.15
N SER A 203 -1.82 -14.56 0.74
CA SER A 203 -2.99 -13.71 0.47
C SER A 203 -2.67 -12.71 -0.62
N PHE A 204 -3.52 -12.65 -1.65
CA PHE A 204 -3.41 -11.72 -2.77
C PHE A 204 -3.12 -10.26 -2.33
N PRO A 205 -3.89 -9.63 -1.42
CA PRO A 205 -3.65 -8.25 -1.01
C PRO A 205 -2.26 -8.02 -0.41
N PHE A 206 -1.74 -8.97 0.37
CA PHE A 206 -0.41 -8.82 0.96
C PHE A 206 0.69 -9.00 -0.09
N ARG A 207 0.57 -9.99 -1.00
CA ARG A 207 1.53 -10.15 -2.10
C ARG A 207 1.59 -8.92 -3.01
N GLU A 208 0.43 -8.39 -3.40
CA GLU A 208 0.35 -7.16 -4.21
C GLU A 208 1.01 -5.97 -3.50
N MET A 209 0.71 -5.77 -2.20
CA MET A 209 1.31 -4.68 -1.42
C MET A 209 2.83 -4.84 -1.29
N ALA A 210 3.30 -6.02 -0.90
CA ALA A 210 4.72 -6.29 -0.74
C ALA A 210 5.47 -6.10 -2.07
N PHE A 211 4.92 -6.64 -3.17
CA PHE A 211 5.47 -6.51 -4.51
C PHE A 211 5.51 -5.05 -4.97
N ALA A 212 4.48 -4.26 -4.68
CA ALA A 212 4.48 -2.83 -4.96
C ALA A 212 5.62 -2.10 -4.23
N LEU A 213 5.79 -2.37 -2.94
CA LEU A 213 6.84 -1.74 -2.12
C LEU A 213 8.24 -2.09 -2.65
N VAL A 214 8.50 -3.36 -2.97
CA VAL A 214 9.83 -3.74 -3.49
C VAL A 214 10.05 -3.24 -4.93
N SER A 215 9.00 -3.19 -5.77
CA SER A 215 9.06 -2.65 -7.14
C SER A 215 9.36 -1.15 -7.16
N ILE A 216 8.74 -0.39 -6.24
CA ILE A 216 9.03 1.04 -6.07
C ILE A 216 10.42 1.24 -5.48
N ALA A 217 10.78 0.51 -4.42
CA ALA A 217 12.07 0.69 -3.74
C ALA A 217 13.28 0.37 -4.63
N SER A 218 13.16 -0.69 -5.45
CA SER A 218 14.14 -1.05 -6.47
C SER A 218 14.23 -0.04 -7.60
N GLY A 219 13.21 0.80 -7.77
CA GLY A 219 13.06 1.70 -8.89
C GLY A 219 12.71 0.96 -10.19
N GLN A 220 12.10 -0.22 -10.12
CA GLN A 220 11.53 -0.91 -11.29
C GLN A 220 10.16 -0.34 -11.67
N ALA A 221 9.44 0.22 -10.71
CA ALA A 221 8.18 0.91 -10.98
C ALA A 221 8.37 2.03 -12.03
N LYS A 222 7.45 2.07 -12.99
CA LYS A 222 7.29 3.17 -13.95
C LYS A 222 6.24 4.14 -13.41
N PHE A 223 6.03 5.24 -14.12
CA PHE A 223 5.04 6.24 -13.74
C PHE A 223 4.09 6.50 -14.89
N HIS A 224 2.83 6.67 -14.55
CA HIS A 224 1.78 7.12 -15.45
C HIS A 224 1.23 8.45 -14.92
N SER A 225 0.94 9.38 -15.82
CA SER A 225 0.41 10.70 -15.50
C SER A 225 -0.89 10.93 -16.27
N PHE A 226 -1.91 11.43 -15.59
CA PHE A 226 -3.13 11.87 -16.28
C PHE A 226 -3.03 13.33 -16.70
N PRO A 227 -3.81 13.78 -17.70
CA PRO A 227 -3.97 15.20 -17.97
C PRO A 227 -4.45 15.96 -16.72
N ALA A 228 -4.05 17.21 -16.60
CA ALA A 228 -4.54 18.09 -15.54
C ALA A 228 -6.04 18.30 -15.68
N GLN A 229 -6.79 18.06 -14.62
CA GLN A 229 -8.24 18.17 -14.59
C GLN A 229 -8.70 18.77 -13.27
N GLN A 230 -9.87 19.42 -13.29
CA GLN A 230 -10.41 20.10 -12.12
C GLN A 230 -10.94 19.14 -11.04
N CYS A 231 -10.93 17.85 -11.32
CA CYS A 231 -11.35 16.81 -10.41
C CYS A 231 -10.47 15.57 -10.60
N ASN A 232 -10.37 14.72 -9.59
CA ASN A 232 -9.80 13.40 -9.73
C ASN A 232 -10.76 12.52 -10.56
N PRO A 233 -10.31 11.95 -11.70
CA PRO A 233 -11.19 11.18 -12.58
C PRO A 233 -11.76 9.92 -11.92
N ARG A 234 -11.14 9.37 -10.87
CA ARG A 234 -11.63 8.19 -10.14
C ARG A 234 -12.60 8.54 -9.01
N THR A 235 -12.36 9.63 -8.28
CA THR A 235 -13.08 9.91 -7.02
C THR A 235 -14.03 11.10 -7.12
N CYS A 236 -14.28 11.63 -8.32
CA CYS A 236 -15.23 12.72 -8.50
C CYS A 236 -16.66 12.26 -8.24
N GLY A 237 -17.28 12.77 -7.17
CA GLY A 237 -18.70 12.57 -6.86
C GLY A 237 -19.60 13.74 -7.23
N ALA A 238 -19.07 14.76 -7.93
CA ALA A 238 -19.85 15.94 -8.29
C ALA A 238 -20.90 15.59 -9.35
N TRP A 239 -22.17 15.62 -8.94
CA TRP A 239 -23.37 15.31 -9.73
C TRP A 239 -23.51 16.11 -11.04
N ASP A 240 -22.91 17.30 -11.13
CA ASP A 240 -22.91 18.18 -12.29
C ASP A 240 -21.56 18.21 -13.03
N CYS A 241 -20.62 17.32 -12.68
CA CYS A 241 -19.33 17.27 -13.34
C CYS A 241 -19.47 16.75 -14.77
N LYS A 242 -18.92 17.50 -15.73
CA LYS A 242 -18.92 17.17 -17.17
C LYS A 242 -17.55 16.70 -17.66
N LEU A 243 -16.58 16.54 -16.76
CA LEU A 243 -15.24 16.07 -17.11
C LEU A 243 -15.28 14.56 -17.33
N ASN A 244 -14.26 14.05 -18.03
CA ASN A 244 -14.16 12.62 -18.25
C ASN A 244 -13.78 11.93 -16.94
N HIS A 245 -14.52 10.88 -16.58
CA HIS A 245 -14.33 10.13 -15.35
C HIS A 245 -14.09 8.67 -15.66
N LEU A 246 -13.30 8.03 -14.82
CA LEU A 246 -13.22 6.58 -14.79
C LEU A 246 -14.57 6.09 -14.27
N GLY A 247 -15.36 5.48 -15.17
CA GLY A 247 -16.61 4.83 -14.80
C GLY A 247 -16.37 3.67 -13.81
N LYS A 248 -17.41 2.88 -13.51
CA LYS A 248 -17.22 1.63 -12.76
C LYS A 248 -16.21 0.74 -13.49
N SER A 249 -14.98 0.73 -12.98
CA SER A 249 -13.87 0.08 -13.64
C SER A 249 -14.05 -1.43 -13.65
N PRO A 250 -13.71 -2.09 -14.78
CA PRO A 250 -13.67 -3.55 -14.85
C PRO A 250 -12.48 -4.14 -14.05
N GLY A 251 -11.67 -3.29 -13.41
CA GLY A 251 -10.42 -3.64 -12.76
C GLY A 251 -9.20 -3.55 -13.69
N TRP A 252 -9.35 -2.90 -14.84
CA TRP A 252 -8.27 -2.50 -15.75
C TRP A 252 -8.65 -1.24 -16.54
N LEU A 253 -7.64 -0.57 -17.07
CA LEU A 253 -7.75 0.60 -17.95
C LEU A 253 -7.47 0.19 -19.39
N ASP A 254 -8.29 0.72 -20.31
CA ASP A 254 -8.16 0.53 -21.75
C ASP A 254 -7.30 1.63 -22.40
N GLU A 255 -7.22 1.62 -23.73
CA GLU A 255 -6.43 2.57 -24.52
C GLU A 255 -6.86 4.04 -24.31
N GLU A 256 -8.13 4.30 -23.95
CA GLU A 256 -8.62 5.65 -23.67
C GLU A 256 -7.87 6.28 -22.50
N TRP A 257 -7.60 5.50 -21.46
CA TRP A 257 -7.00 5.97 -20.21
C TRP A 257 -5.51 5.64 -20.08
N ALA A 258 -5.06 4.54 -20.68
CA ALA A 258 -3.68 4.07 -20.57
C ALA A 258 -2.85 4.23 -21.86
N GLY A 259 -3.46 4.65 -22.98
CA GLY A 259 -2.79 4.77 -24.28
C GLY A 259 -2.09 3.47 -24.69
N ASP A 260 -0.88 3.58 -25.23
CA ASP A 260 -0.05 2.43 -25.66
C ASP A 260 0.36 1.49 -24.51
N SER A 261 0.12 1.88 -23.26
CA SER A 261 0.36 1.01 -22.10
C SER A 261 -0.82 0.09 -21.79
N ALA A 262 -1.97 0.28 -22.45
CA ALA A 262 -3.15 -0.54 -22.26
C ALA A 262 -2.93 -2.00 -22.71
N PRO A 263 -3.63 -2.97 -22.08
CA PRO A 263 -4.42 -2.80 -20.86
C PRO A 263 -3.50 -2.67 -19.62
N LEU A 264 -3.82 -1.72 -18.74
CA LEU A 264 -3.18 -1.62 -17.41
C LEU A 264 -4.13 -2.14 -16.35
N LEU A 265 -3.70 -3.13 -15.56
CA LEU A 265 -4.52 -3.63 -14.45
C LEU A 265 -4.69 -2.55 -13.38
N GLU A 266 -5.82 -2.52 -12.71
CA GLU A 266 -5.93 -1.73 -11.48
C GLU A 266 -5.25 -2.48 -10.32
N PHE A 267 -4.44 -1.77 -9.55
CA PHE A 267 -3.77 -2.34 -8.39
C PHE A 267 -4.78 -2.90 -7.37
N GLY A 268 -4.58 -4.16 -6.99
CA GLY A 268 -5.49 -4.88 -6.10
C GLY A 268 -6.75 -5.43 -6.79
N SER A 269 -6.86 -5.32 -8.11
CA SER A 269 -7.89 -6.02 -8.88
C SER A 269 -7.49 -7.48 -9.15
N LEU A 270 -8.50 -8.35 -9.20
CA LEU A 270 -8.35 -9.76 -9.61
C LEU A 270 -8.31 -9.93 -11.14
N SER A 271 -8.35 -8.83 -11.89
CA SER A 271 -8.29 -8.83 -13.35
C SER A 271 -7.00 -9.46 -13.88
N ARG A 272 -7.12 -10.22 -14.97
CA ARG A 272 -6.03 -10.98 -15.59
C ARG A 272 -6.32 -11.35 -17.03
N ARG A 273 -5.27 -11.61 -17.81
CA ARG A 273 -5.41 -12.27 -19.12
C ARG A 273 -5.71 -13.77 -18.93
N PRO A 274 -6.28 -14.46 -19.94
CA PRO A 274 -6.54 -15.89 -19.86
C PRO A 274 -5.25 -16.68 -19.60
N GLY A 275 -5.27 -17.58 -18.62
CA GLY A 275 -4.12 -18.42 -18.25
C GLY A 275 -3.07 -17.74 -17.35
N GLU A 276 -3.19 -16.44 -17.09
CA GLU A 276 -2.30 -15.71 -16.18
C GLU A 276 -2.88 -15.63 -14.76
N PRO A 277 -2.05 -15.46 -13.71
CA PRO A 277 -2.55 -15.18 -12.37
C PRO A 277 -3.05 -13.74 -12.23
N PRO A 278 -3.98 -13.48 -11.29
CA PRO A 278 -4.47 -12.12 -10.99
C PRO A 278 -3.36 -11.17 -10.51
N GLY A 279 -3.53 -9.88 -10.81
CA GLY A 279 -2.66 -8.80 -10.36
C GLY A 279 -1.26 -8.81 -10.97
N ALA A 280 -0.36 -8.00 -10.39
CA ALA A 280 1.02 -7.86 -10.86
C ALA A 280 2.03 -8.70 -10.08
N SER A 281 1.70 -9.10 -8.85
CA SER A 281 2.61 -9.81 -7.96
C SER A 281 2.88 -11.27 -8.40
N PRO A 282 4.09 -11.78 -8.14
CA PRO A 282 4.38 -13.21 -8.22
C PRO A 282 3.42 -14.03 -7.36
N THR A 283 3.15 -15.27 -7.78
CA THR A 283 2.29 -16.17 -7.00
C THR A 283 3.03 -16.78 -5.81
N GLU A 284 4.35 -16.85 -5.91
CA GLU A 284 5.27 -17.37 -4.93
C GLU A 284 5.46 -16.39 -3.77
N THR A 285 5.72 -16.93 -2.58
CA THR A 285 6.05 -16.14 -1.38
C THR A 285 7.53 -15.83 -1.25
N ILE A 286 8.36 -16.42 -2.11
CA ILE A 286 9.80 -16.17 -2.23
C ILE A 286 10.12 -16.03 -3.72
N TYR A 287 10.71 -14.91 -4.12
CA TYR A 287 11.04 -14.64 -5.52
C TYR A 287 12.23 -13.70 -5.64
N TRP A 288 12.83 -13.67 -6.83
CA TRP A 288 13.94 -12.77 -7.16
C TRP A 288 13.43 -11.45 -7.72
N LEU A 289 14.02 -10.34 -7.28
CA LEU A 289 13.84 -9.02 -7.86
C LEU A 289 15.19 -8.28 -7.85
N GLU A 290 15.72 -7.95 -9.03
CA GLU A 290 16.98 -7.18 -9.16
C GLU A 290 18.15 -7.75 -8.33
N ASP A 291 18.38 -9.07 -8.41
CA ASP A 291 19.42 -9.82 -7.66
C ASP A 291 19.22 -9.83 -6.13
N VAL A 292 18.01 -9.49 -5.67
CA VAL A 292 17.60 -9.61 -4.27
C VAL A 292 16.51 -10.67 -4.14
N ILE A 293 16.66 -11.59 -3.19
CA ILE A 293 15.59 -12.50 -2.79
C ILE A 293 14.59 -11.71 -1.93
N VAL A 294 13.35 -11.62 -2.38
CA VAL A 294 12.25 -11.10 -1.60
C VAL A 294 11.51 -12.29 -0.99
N SER A 295 11.40 -12.31 0.34
CA SER A 295 10.66 -13.32 1.07
C SER A 295 9.54 -12.72 1.90
N LEU A 296 8.35 -13.31 1.81
CA LEU A 296 7.19 -13.02 2.64
C LEU A 296 7.06 -13.98 3.83
N THR A 297 7.95 -14.99 3.92
CA THR A 297 7.98 -16.00 4.99
C THR A 297 9.39 -16.14 5.58
N LEU A 298 9.49 -16.80 6.73
CA LEU A 298 10.79 -17.14 7.33
C LEU A 298 11.25 -18.50 6.79
N GLY A 299 12.22 -18.51 5.87
CA GLY A 299 12.86 -19.73 5.36
C GLY A 299 13.71 -19.45 4.11
N ILE A 300 14.91 -20.02 4.04
CA ILE A 300 15.80 -19.89 2.89
C ILE A 300 16.50 -21.24 2.66
N GLU A 301 16.30 -21.83 1.49
CA GLU A 301 17.11 -22.92 0.93
C GLU A 301 17.39 -22.58 -0.54
N GLN A 302 18.42 -21.77 -0.85
CA GLN A 302 18.76 -21.45 -2.26
C GLN A 302 20.27 -21.28 -2.51
N GLY A 303 20.72 -21.78 -3.67
CA GLY A 303 22.13 -22.08 -4.01
C GLY A 303 22.85 -21.07 -4.90
N HIS A 304 22.69 -19.77 -4.67
CA HIS A 304 23.54 -18.75 -5.29
C HIS A 304 24.72 -18.39 -4.39
N THR A 305 25.89 -18.12 -4.98
CA THR A 305 27.07 -17.61 -4.27
C THR A 305 26.96 -16.08 -4.15
N ASN A 306 26.90 -15.57 -2.91
CA ASN A 306 26.78 -14.15 -2.53
C ASN A 306 25.50 -13.45 -3.02
N PHE A 307 24.53 -13.22 -2.14
CA PHE A 307 23.26 -12.59 -2.50
C PHE A 307 22.62 -11.81 -1.35
N GLN A 308 21.67 -10.95 -1.69
CA GLN A 308 20.91 -10.13 -0.75
C GLN A 308 19.50 -10.69 -0.55
N ILE A 309 18.96 -10.55 0.65
CA ILE A 309 17.64 -11.03 1.04
C ILE A 309 16.91 -9.91 1.77
N VAL A 310 15.65 -9.70 1.41
CA VAL A 310 14.71 -8.90 2.21
C VAL A 310 13.55 -9.79 2.65
N VAL A 311 13.35 -9.87 3.97
CA VAL A 311 12.15 -10.48 4.55
C VAL A 311 11.21 -9.35 4.92
N ILE A 312 10.05 -9.29 4.26
CA ILE A 312 9.10 -8.18 4.43
C ILE A 312 7.75 -8.67 4.94
N SER A 313 7.17 -7.90 5.85
CA SER A 313 5.79 -8.00 6.34
C SER A 313 5.08 -6.67 6.15
N LEU A 314 3.78 -6.60 6.44
CA LEU A 314 3.02 -5.33 6.40
C LEU A 314 3.53 -4.26 7.38
N PHE A 315 4.31 -4.64 8.40
CA PHE A 315 4.70 -3.72 9.48
C PHE A 315 6.21 -3.56 9.60
N LYS A 316 6.98 -4.58 9.22
CA LYS A 316 8.44 -4.63 9.41
C LYS A 316 9.15 -5.24 8.22
N ALA A 317 10.39 -4.84 8.01
CA ALA A 317 11.33 -5.46 7.09
C ALA A 317 12.63 -5.83 7.81
N ALA A 318 13.20 -6.98 7.47
CA ALA A 318 14.54 -7.38 7.86
C ALA A 318 15.39 -7.62 6.60
N PHE A 319 16.66 -7.27 6.68
CA PHE A 319 17.60 -7.35 5.57
C PHE A 319 18.68 -8.36 5.92
N ALA A 320 19.09 -9.17 4.96
CA ALA A 320 20.23 -10.03 5.12
C ALA A 320 21.12 -10.00 3.88
N GLU A 321 22.42 -10.13 4.09
CA GLU A 321 23.41 -10.29 3.06
C GLU A 321 24.21 -11.56 3.35
N VAL A 322 24.27 -12.44 2.35
CA VAL A 322 24.94 -13.73 2.45
C VAL A 322 26.26 -13.63 1.70
N PHE A 323 27.34 -14.02 2.37
CA PHE A 323 28.69 -14.10 1.83
C PHE A 323 29.18 -15.55 1.91
N PHE A 324 30.06 -15.95 1.01
CA PHE A 324 30.77 -17.24 1.07
C PHE A 324 32.26 -16.97 1.21
N GLY A 325 32.88 -17.58 2.23
CA GLY A 325 34.32 -17.54 2.42
C GLY A 325 35.07 -18.42 1.41
N ASP A 326 36.40 -18.35 1.42
CA ASP A 326 37.27 -19.22 0.60
C ASP A 326 37.12 -20.71 0.96
N ASP A 327 36.63 -21.01 2.16
CA ASP A 327 36.28 -22.34 2.68
C ASP A 327 34.90 -22.83 2.23
N GLY A 328 34.12 -21.99 1.55
CA GLY A 328 32.76 -22.30 1.10
C GLY A 328 31.69 -22.21 2.19
N GLU A 329 32.05 -21.79 3.41
CA GLU A 329 31.09 -21.62 4.51
C GLU A 329 30.34 -20.28 4.36
N PRO A 330 29.01 -20.27 4.52
CA PRO A 330 28.21 -19.05 4.41
C PRO A 330 28.31 -18.21 5.69
N PHE A 331 28.62 -16.93 5.53
CA PHE A 331 28.54 -15.92 6.57
C PHE A 331 27.41 -14.94 6.27
N VAL A 332 26.58 -14.63 7.27
CA VAL A 332 25.38 -13.79 7.06
C VAL A 332 25.47 -12.49 7.88
N GLU A 333 25.32 -11.36 7.20
CA GLU A 333 24.98 -10.10 7.88
C GLU A 333 23.48 -9.94 7.90
N VAL A 334 22.90 -9.73 9.07
CA VAL A 334 21.44 -9.60 9.21
C VAL A 334 21.09 -8.35 10.00
N SER A 335 20.01 -7.68 9.61
CA SER A 335 19.44 -6.60 10.40
C SER A 335 18.43 -7.12 11.41
N ARG A 336 18.26 -6.40 12.52
CA ARG A 336 16.99 -6.51 13.25
C ARG A 336 15.85 -6.07 12.35
N ALA A 337 14.64 -6.58 12.61
CA ALA A 337 13.45 -6.12 11.91
C ALA A 337 13.21 -4.64 12.22
N VAL A 338 13.06 -3.82 11.18
CA VAL A 338 12.84 -2.38 11.23
C VAL A 338 11.41 -2.09 10.80
N ASP A 339 10.74 -1.19 11.53
CA ASP A 339 9.38 -0.78 11.19
C ASP A 339 9.35 -0.04 9.84
N ILE A 340 8.47 -0.46 8.94
CA ILE A 340 8.33 0.18 7.62
C ILE A 340 7.43 1.42 7.68
N SER A 341 6.59 1.55 8.70
CA SER A 341 5.76 2.75 8.91
C SER A 341 5.50 2.94 10.40
N PRO A 342 4.81 4.02 10.82
CA PRO A 342 4.31 4.17 12.18
C PRO A 342 3.21 3.17 12.57
N LEU A 343 2.60 2.46 11.61
CA LEU A 343 1.56 1.46 11.89
C LEU A 343 2.16 0.23 12.58
N ARG A 344 1.39 -0.38 13.48
CA ARG A 344 1.77 -1.57 14.22
C ARG A 344 0.69 -2.63 14.09
N ALA A 345 1.11 -3.90 14.19
CA ALA A 345 0.22 -5.06 14.13
C ALA A 345 -0.91 -5.00 15.18
N GLU A 346 -0.63 -4.41 16.34
CA GLU A 346 -1.59 -4.18 17.43
C GLU A 346 -2.67 -3.13 17.14
N TYR A 347 -2.48 -2.30 16.10
CA TYR A 347 -3.49 -1.31 15.71
C TYR A 347 -4.62 -1.93 14.90
N CYS A 348 -4.41 -3.15 14.38
CA CYS A 348 -5.39 -3.81 13.54
C CYS A 348 -6.63 -4.21 14.33
N VAL A 349 -7.79 -3.96 13.75
CA VAL A 349 -9.08 -4.29 14.39
C VAL A 349 -9.54 -5.71 14.11
N SER A 350 -8.89 -6.42 13.19
CA SER A 350 -9.10 -7.86 12.92
C SER A 350 -8.62 -8.79 14.04
N THR A 351 -7.96 -8.28 15.09
CA THR A 351 -7.60 -9.07 16.27
C THR A 351 -8.80 -9.35 17.16
N HIS A 352 -8.64 -10.25 18.12
CA HIS A 352 -9.72 -10.66 19.02
C HIS A 352 -10.28 -9.44 19.80
N PRO A 353 -11.61 -9.32 20.01
CA PRO A 353 -12.21 -8.20 20.76
C PRO A 353 -11.56 -7.95 22.13
N ARG A 354 -11.17 -9.02 22.85
CA ARG A 354 -10.38 -8.95 24.11
C ARG A 354 -9.12 -8.07 24.04
N ASP A 355 -8.46 -7.98 22.89
CA ASP A 355 -7.24 -7.17 22.71
C ASP A 355 -7.56 -5.66 22.70
N ARG A 356 -8.86 -5.33 22.67
CA ARG A 356 -9.44 -3.99 22.74
C ARG A 356 -10.42 -3.96 23.91
N PRO A 357 -9.95 -3.82 25.16
CA PRO A 357 -10.81 -3.88 26.32
C PRO A 357 -11.85 -2.74 26.32
N GLU A 358 -13.00 -3.00 26.94
CA GLU A 358 -14.07 -2.02 27.14
C GLU A 358 -13.57 -0.80 27.94
N LEU A 359 -14.01 0.39 27.53
CA LEU A 359 -13.74 1.63 28.23
C LEU A 359 -14.59 1.72 29.51
N LYS A 360 -13.97 1.44 30.67
CA LYS A 360 -14.64 1.52 31.98
C LYS A 360 -14.54 2.92 32.60
N PRO A 361 -15.47 3.29 33.52
CA PRO A 361 -15.38 4.55 34.26
C PRO A 361 -14.00 4.74 34.92
N GLY A 362 -13.38 5.90 34.69
CA GLY A 362 -12.03 6.22 35.19
C GLY A 362 -10.88 5.82 34.27
N MET A 363 -11.13 5.03 33.21
CA MET A 363 -10.15 4.79 32.16
C MET A 363 -10.06 5.97 31.20
N LYS A 364 -8.89 6.15 30.58
CA LYS A 364 -8.67 7.14 29.53
C LYS A 364 -8.66 6.46 28.17
N THR A 365 -9.28 7.10 27.18
CA THR A 365 -9.16 6.70 25.78
C THR A 365 -7.70 6.75 25.35
N GLN A 366 -7.22 5.67 24.77
CA GLN A 366 -5.90 5.53 24.19
C GLN A 366 -5.94 5.95 22.72
N ARG A 367 -4.98 6.79 22.33
CA ARG A 367 -4.78 7.18 20.94
C ARG A 367 -3.70 6.29 20.34
N GLN A 368 -3.98 5.67 19.19
CA GLN A 368 -2.99 4.93 18.43
C GLN A 368 -2.12 5.92 17.65
N PHE A 369 -1.01 6.35 18.28
CA PHE A 369 -0.22 7.49 17.80
C PHE A 369 0.28 7.31 16.37
N GLY A 370 0.61 6.09 15.94
CA GLY A 370 1.01 5.83 14.56
C GLY A 370 -0.07 6.11 13.53
N GLU A 371 -1.34 5.86 13.84
CA GLU A 371 -2.48 6.20 12.97
C GLU A 371 -2.64 7.72 12.84
N LEU A 372 -2.42 8.46 13.93
CA LEU A 372 -2.42 9.93 13.93
C LEU A 372 -1.25 10.50 13.13
N ILE A 373 -0.05 9.93 13.26
CA ILE A 373 1.11 10.31 12.44
C ILE A 373 0.77 10.13 10.95
N MET A 374 0.16 9.01 10.57
CA MET A 374 -0.25 8.71 9.20
C MET A 374 -1.39 9.61 8.68
N ASN A 375 -2.02 10.40 9.56
CA ASN A 375 -2.97 11.46 9.23
C ASN A 375 -2.34 12.86 9.17
N SER A 376 -1.08 13.00 9.56
CA SER A 376 -0.35 14.26 9.61
C SER A 376 0.59 14.45 8.41
N ASN A 377 1.26 15.60 8.34
CA ASN A 377 2.34 15.86 7.38
C ASN A 377 3.66 15.13 7.72
N CYS A 378 3.58 13.81 7.90
CA CYS A 378 4.71 12.93 8.29
C CYS A 378 5.71 12.67 7.15
N THR A 379 5.38 13.09 5.91
CA THR A 379 6.24 12.95 4.72
C THR A 379 6.81 14.29 4.24
N GLY A 380 6.47 15.40 4.91
CA GLY A 380 6.76 16.76 4.44
C GLY A 380 8.24 17.14 4.38
N THR A 381 9.10 16.45 5.13
CA THR A 381 10.56 16.66 5.07
C THR A 381 11.32 15.35 5.06
N VAL A 382 12.61 15.40 4.69
CA VAL A 382 13.50 14.23 4.67
C VAL A 382 13.70 13.69 6.08
N GLN A 383 13.89 14.58 7.05
CA GLN A 383 14.01 14.21 8.45
C GLN A 383 12.77 13.48 8.98
N ARG A 384 11.56 14.04 8.76
CA ARG A 384 10.30 13.40 9.16
C ARG A 384 10.14 12.05 8.46
N LEU A 385 10.32 12.00 7.15
CA LEU A 385 10.22 10.78 6.36
C LEU A 385 11.17 9.68 6.85
N ARG A 386 12.44 10.01 7.12
CA ARG A 386 13.43 9.07 7.66
C ARG A 386 13.06 8.58 9.07
N SER A 387 12.54 9.46 9.92
CA SER A 387 12.18 9.12 11.30
C SER A 387 10.94 8.23 11.40
N GLN A 388 9.93 8.49 10.56
CA GLN A 388 8.64 7.80 10.60
C GLN A 388 8.61 6.53 9.74
N PHE A 389 9.45 6.46 8.70
CA PHE A 389 9.50 5.33 7.76
C PHE A 389 10.92 4.76 7.58
N PRO A 390 11.64 4.42 8.67
CA PRO A 390 13.03 3.98 8.60
C PRO A 390 13.20 2.68 7.80
N GLY A 391 12.23 1.76 7.86
CA GLY A 391 12.24 0.52 7.08
C GLY A 391 12.11 0.75 5.57
N LEU A 392 11.34 1.76 5.12
CA LEU A 392 11.25 2.11 3.70
C LEU A 392 12.52 2.81 3.21
N ALA A 393 13.11 3.67 4.03
CA ALA A 393 14.41 4.27 3.75
C ALA A 393 15.51 3.20 3.62
N ALA A 394 15.51 2.21 4.52
CA ALA A 394 16.40 1.06 4.45
C ALA A 394 16.15 0.22 3.18
N LEU A 395 14.89 -0.03 2.82
CA LEU A 395 14.52 -0.80 1.63
C LEU A 395 15.07 -0.16 0.34
N VAL A 396 14.92 1.17 0.19
CA VAL A 396 15.46 1.92 -0.97
C VAL A 396 16.99 1.82 -1.03
N ASN A 397 17.68 2.01 0.10
CA ASN A 397 19.14 1.87 0.15
C ASN A 397 19.59 0.44 -0.16
N PHE A 398 18.85 -0.56 0.33
CA PHE A 398 19.20 -1.97 0.15
C PHE A 398 19.17 -2.40 -1.33
N PHE A 399 18.12 -2.02 -2.05
CA PHE A 399 18.04 -2.27 -3.49
C PHE A 399 19.00 -1.40 -4.31
N GLU A 400 19.33 -0.19 -3.85
CA GLU A 400 20.34 0.61 -4.52
C GLU A 400 21.72 -0.05 -4.46
N VAL A 401 22.09 -0.63 -3.32
CA VAL A 401 23.34 -1.40 -3.17
C VAL A 401 23.36 -2.58 -4.13
N ALA A 402 22.26 -3.34 -4.21
CA ALA A 402 22.12 -4.46 -5.15
C ALA A 402 22.33 -4.01 -6.60
N ALA A 403 21.63 -2.96 -7.01
CA ALA A 403 21.72 -2.43 -8.36
C ALA A 403 23.10 -1.83 -8.69
N ASN A 404 23.79 -1.24 -7.72
CA ASN A 404 25.16 -0.74 -7.91
C ASN A 404 26.16 -1.89 -8.08
N ARG A 405 26.00 -3.00 -7.36
CA ARG A 405 26.84 -4.20 -7.51
C ARG A 405 26.61 -4.86 -8.86
N ARG A 406 25.35 -5.00 -9.28
CA ARG A 406 24.97 -5.48 -10.62
C ARG A 406 25.63 -4.63 -11.71
N ALA A 407 25.61 -3.30 -11.57
CA ALA A 407 26.26 -2.41 -12.53
C ALA A 407 27.80 -2.51 -12.50
N ALA A 408 28.40 -2.73 -11.32
CA ALA A 408 29.84 -2.91 -11.14
C ALA A 408 30.37 -4.22 -11.72
N SER A 409 29.52 -5.24 -11.86
CA SER A 409 29.88 -6.50 -12.52
C SER A 409 29.90 -6.38 -14.06
N LYS A 410 29.54 -5.22 -14.62
CA LYS A 410 29.54 -4.94 -16.06
C LYS A 410 30.78 -4.13 -16.47
N SER A 411 31.03 -4.04 -17.77
CA SER A 411 32.12 -3.21 -18.31
C SER A 411 31.97 -1.75 -17.89
N ALA A 412 33.08 -1.06 -17.61
CA ALA A 412 33.11 0.34 -17.19
C ALA A 412 32.57 1.33 -18.25
N GLY A 413 32.33 0.86 -19.48
CA GLY A 413 32.01 1.69 -20.63
C GLY A 413 33.28 2.13 -21.38
N ILE A 414 33.08 2.69 -22.56
CA ILE A 414 34.17 3.13 -23.47
C ILE A 414 34.14 4.63 -23.75
N LEU A 415 33.03 5.31 -23.43
CA LEU A 415 32.87 6.74 -23.67
C LEU A 415 33.13 7.54 -22.39
N PRO A 416 33.59 8.79 -22.49
CA PRO A 416 33.61 9.72 -21.37
C PRO A 416 32.19 9.98 -20.81
N PRO A 417 32.05 10.24 -19.49
CA PRO A 417 30.76 10.50 -18.85
C PRO A 417 29.94 11.61 -19.51
N GLU A 418 30.59 12.63 -20.07
CA GLU A 418 29.95 13.78 -20.73
C GLU A 418 29.21 13.37 -22.00
N LEU A 419 29.74 12.37 -22.73
CA LEU A 419 29.06 11.81 -23.90
C LEU A 419 27.87 10.96 -23.48
N TYR A 420 27.98 10.21 -22.38
CA TYR A 420 26.84 9.48 -21.84
C TYR A 420 25.72 10.42 -21.38
N ASP A 421 26.04 11.49 -20.66
CA ASP A 421 25.06 12.51 -20.27
C ASP A 421 24.32 13.06 -21.50
N ARG A 422 25.07 13.39 -22.56
CA ARG A 422 24.49 13.92 -23.80
C ARG A 422 23.65 12.88 -24.53
N ILE A 423 24.05 11.62 -24.58
CA ILE A 423 23.26 10.54 -25.18
C ILE A 423 21.95 10.38 -24.43
N LEU A 424 22.01 10.38 -23.10
CA LEU A 424 20.82 10.20 -22.26
C LEU A 424 19.78 11.29 -22.52
N ASP A 425 20.18 12.51 -22.85
CA ASP A 425 19.23 13.60 -23.18
C ASP A 425 18.34 13.30 -24.40
N PHE A 426 18.72 12.38 -25.29
CA PHE A 426 17.97 12.05 -26.52
C PHE A 426 17.23 10.71 -26.49
N VAL A 427 17.45 9.85 -25.49
CA VAL A 427 16.78 8.55 -25.43
C VAL A 427 15.37 8.68 -24.85
N ASP A 428 14.46 7.80 -25.26
CA ASP A 428 13.13 7.67 -24.64
C ASP A 428 13.23 7.11 -23.20
N TYR A 429 12.15 7.20 -22.43
CA TYR A 429 12.13 6.77 -21.04
C TYR A 429 12.43 5.28 -20.84
N ASN A 430 11.97 4.40 -21.74
CA ASN A 430 12.25 2.96 -21.61
C ASN A 430 13.73 2.67 -21.86
N THR A 431 14.31 3.29 -22.89
CA THR A 431 15.75 3.19 -23.15
C THR A 431 16.56 3.77 -21.99
N TRP A 432 16.18 4.93 -21.44
CA TRP A 432 16.81 5.51 -20.25
C TRP A 432 16.76 4.56 -19.04
N LYS A 433 15.63 3.88 -18.81
CA LYS A 433 15.51 2.86 -17.75
C LYS A 433 16.51 1.72 -17.96
N ASN A 434 16.64 1.22 -19.18
CA ASN A 434 17.60 0.16 -19.50
C ASN A 434 19.05 0.61 -19.27
N CYS A 435 19.37 1.89 -19.50
CA CYS A 435 20.69 2.45 -19.23
C CYS A 435 21.12 2.36 -17.75
N LEU A 436 20.18 2.30 -16.80
CA LEU A 436 20.48 2.11 -15.36
C LEU A 436 21.19 0.78 -15.05
N LEU A 437 21.17 -0.18 -15.99
CA LEU A 437 21.70 -1.54 -15.83
C LEU A 437 23.01 -1.78 -16.61
N VAL A 438 23.46 -0.82 -17.44
CA VAL A 438 24.52 -1.05 -18.44
C VAL A 438 25.92 -1.02 -17.81
N SER A 439 26.24 0.03 -17.06
CA SER A 439 27.53 0.19 -16.38
C SER A 439 27.40 1.14 -15.20
N THR A 440 28.40 1.17 -14.33
CA THR A 440 28.47 2.11 -13.20
C THR A 440 28.45 3.56 -13.64
N VAL A 441 29.20 3.90 -14.69
CA VAL A 441 29.30 5.26 -15.22
C VAL A 441 27.96 5.72 -15.79
N VAL A 442 27.34 4.93 -16.67
CA VAL A 442 26.05 5.26 -17.29
C VAL A 442 24.96 5.37 -16.24
N ARG A 443 24.93 4.43 -15.28
CA ARG A 443 24.01 4.46 -14.15
C ARG A 443 24.16 5.74 -13.33
N SER A 444 25.38 6.16 -13.02
CA SER A 444 25.64 7.41 -12.30
C SER A 444 25.08 8.63 -13.04
N CYS A 445 25.24 8.67 -14.37
CA CYS A 445 24.65 9.71 -15.21
C CYS A 445 23.11 9.72 -15.12
N CYS A 446 22.47 8.55 -15.24
CA CYS A 446 21.01 8.41 -15.09
C CYS A 446 20.52 8.85 -13.69
N LEU A 447 21.21 8.45 -12.62
CA LEU A 447 20.77 8.75 -11.25
C LEU A 447 20.86 10.25 -10.90
N ARG A 448 21.75 11.00 -11.56
CA ARG A 448 21.88 12.46 -11.41
C ARG A 448 20.73 13.24 -12.07
N LYS A 449 20.13 12.69 -13.13
CA LYS A 449 18.92 13.21 -13.79
C LYS A 449 17.81 12.15 -13.73
N TYR A 450 17.27 11.92 -12.54
CA TYR A 450 16.34 10.81 -12.32
C TYR A 450 15.00 11.08 -13.03
N ARG A 451 14.75 10.40 -14.17
CA ARG A 451 13.53 10.57 -14.95
C ARG A 451 12.33 9.94 -14.29
N LEU A 452 11.21 10.65 -14.31
CA LEU A 452 9.90 10.16 -13.90
C LEU A 452 9.10 9.68 -15.12
N ASP A 453 9.17 10.40 -16.22
CA ASP A 453 8.55 10.08 -17.50
C ASP A 453 9.40 10.64 -18.66
N ASP A 454 8.85 10.68 -19.88
CA ASP A 454 9.51 11.24 -21.08
C ASP A 454 9.68 12.78 -21.03
N ARG A 455 9.01 13.46 -20.10
CA ARG A 455 8.99 14.93 -20.01
C ARG A 455 9.82 15.45 -18.85
N MET A 456 9.83 14.78 -17.70
CA MET A 456 10.30 15.33 -16.44
C MET A 456 11.39 14.47 -15.79
N SER A 457 12.42 15.15 -15.30
CA SER A 457 13.50 14.53 -14.52
C SER A 457 13.81 15.34 -13.27
N ILE A 458 14.11 14.66 -12.16
CA ILE A 458 14.57 15.30 -10.93
C ILE A 458 16.08 15.51 -11.04
N VAL A 459 16.52 16.76 -10.93
CA VAL A 459 17.93 17.15 -11.10
C VAL A 459 18.56 17.72 -9.83
N ALA A 460 17.76 18.18 -8.87
CA ALA A 460 18.25 18.64 -7.56
C ALA A 460 17.21 18.47 -6.45
N GLY A 461 17.67 18.68 -5.21
CA GLY A 461 16.90 18.48 -3.98
C GLY A 461 17.35 17.22 -3.23
N PRO A 462 16.59 16.76 -2.23
CA PRO A 462 15.34 17.37 -1.73
C PRO A 462 15.58 18.70 -1.01
N PHE A 463 14.67 19.65 -1.17
CA PHE A 463 14.62 20.91 -0.42
C PHE A 463 13.33 20.99 0.41
N VAL A 464 13.27 21.94 1.35
CA VAL A 464 12.06 22.23 2.13
C VAL A 464 11.53 23.60 1.74
N ARG A 465 10.24 23.69 1.42
CA ARG A 465 9.52 24.94 1.16
C ARG A 465 8.27 25.01 2.04
N LEU A 466 7.88 26.22 2.42
CA LEU A 466 6.74 26.45 3.31
C LEU A 466 5.49 26.78 2.49
N GLN A 467 4.44 25.98 2.67
CA GLN A 467 3.17 26.23 1.99
C GLN A 467 2.55 27.55 2.47
N LYS A 468 2.06 28.36 1.54
CA LYS A 468 1.53 29.70 1.82
C LYS A 468 0.37 29.73 2.83
N TYR A 469 -0.56 28.78 2.73
CA TYR A 469 -1.82 28.82 3.49
C TYR A 469 -1.74 28.12 4.84
N HIS A 470 -1.31 26.86 4.86
CA HIS A 470 -1.26 26.07 6.09
C HIS A 470 0.07 26.16 6.83
N LYS A 471 1.06 26.88 6.25
CA LYS A 471 2.44 26.95 6.76
C LYS A 471 3.06 25.57 6.97
N GLU A 472 2.62 24.58 6.20
CA GLU A 472 3.21 23.24 6.26
C GLU A 472 4.56 23.23 5.55
N ARG A 473 5.55 22.58 6.16
CA ARG A 473 6.84 22.27 5.50
C ARG A 473 6.64 21.13 4.51
N LEU A 474 6.90 21.40 3.23
CA LEU A 474 6.70 20.47 2.14
C LEU A 474 8.01 20.19 1.41
N MET A 475 8.13 18.94 0.96
CA MET A 475 9.28 18.49 0.21
C MET A 475 9.21 19.09 -1.19
N SER A 476 10.35 19.52 -1.69
CA SER A 476 10.47 20.15 -3.01
C SER A 476 11.74 19.69 -3.69
N PHE A 477 11.79 19.87 -5.00
CA PHE A 477 12.88 19.44 -5.87
C PHE A 477 12.95 20.39 -7.06
N ASP A 478 14.09 20.37 -7.75
CA ASP A 478 14.17 21.01 -9.06
C ASP A 478 13.95 19.95 -10.14
N PHE A 479 12.97 20.21 -10.99
CA PHE A 479 12.58 19.35 -12.10
C PHE A 479 13.10 19.96 -13.39
N GLN A 480 13.77 19.16 -14.22
CA GLN A 480 14.14 19.55 -15.57
C GLN A 480 13.14 18.96 -16.57
N ASN A 481 12.57 19.82 -17.41
CA ASN A 481 11.89 19.39 -18.62
C ASN A 481 12.95 18.87 -19.61
N VAL A 482 12.86 17.58 -19.96
CA VAL A 482 13.85 16.88 -20.78
C VAL A 482 13.92 17.46 -22.20
N GLN A 483 12.81 17.96 -22.73
CA GLN A 483 12.72 18.48 -24.10
C GLN A 483 13.24 19.92 -24.21
N THR A 484 12.92 20.78 -23.23
CA THR A 484 13.32 22.20 -23.27
C THR A 484 14.61 22.49 -22.52
N GLY A 485 15.01 21.60 -21.62
CA GLY A 485 16.12 21.79 -20.68
C GLY A 485 15.80 22.73 -19.51
N GLU A 486 14.60 23.32 -19.49
CA GLU A 486 14.14 24.26 -18.46
C GLU A 486 14.08 23.60 -17.09
N ILE A 487 14.58 24.29 -16.07
CA ILE A 487 14.57 23.83 -14.68
C ILE A 487 13.50 24.59 -13.92
N LEU A 488 12.56 23.85 -13.36
CA LEU A 488 11.41 24.33 -12.62
C LEU A 488 11.54 23.92 -11.15
N PRO A 489 11.55 24.88 -10.21
CA PRO A 489 11.42 24.58 -8.78
C PRO A 489 10.01 24.07 -8.50
N MET A 490 9.89 22.84 -8.00
CA MET A 490 8.61 22.17 -7.78
C MET A 490 8.43 21.84 -6.31
N MET A 491 7.29 22.25 -5.74
CA MET A 491 6.89 21.90 -4.38
C MET A 491 5.76 20.89 -4.42
N GLN A 492 5.82 19.92 -3.52
CA GLN A 492 4.81 18.88 -3.43
C GLN A 492 3.45 19.46 -3.02
N VAL A 493 2.37 18.89 -3.58
CA VAL A 493 0.99 19.23 -3.20
C VAL A 493 0.43 18.11 -2.31
N PRO A 494 0.16 18.36 -1.01
CA PRO A 494 -0.53 17.39 -0.16
C PRO A 494 -2.02 17.35 -0.52
N ARG A 495 -2.59 16.14 -0.63
CA ARG A 495 -4.03 15.82 -0.76
C ARG A 495 -4.84 16.81 -1.63
N ASN A 496 -5.03 16.48 -2.91
CA ASN A 496 -5.77 17.35 -3.82
C ASN A 496 -6.96 16.62 -4.47
N ILE A 497 -8.12 17.28 -4.52
CA ILE A 497 -9.32 16.79 -5.23
C ILE A 497 -9.23 16.96 -6.76
N TRP A 498 -8.13 17.51 -7.26
CA TRP A 498 -7.84 17.87 -8.66
C TRP A 498 -6.52 17.20 -9.07
N THR A 499 -6.31 16.97 -10.37
CA THR A 499 -5.02 16.52 -10.90
C THR A 499 -4.24 17.71 -11.45
N ARG A 500 -3.00 17.91 -10.96
CA ARG A 500 -2.04 18.88 -11.50
C ARG A 500 -1.34 18.34 -12.74
N GLU A 501 -0.69 19.19 -13.53
CA GLU A 501 0.09 18.73 -14.69
C GLU A 501 1.20 17.74 -14.32
N CYS A 502 1.84 17.97 -13.17
CA CYS A 502 2.88 17.12 -12.61
C CYS A 502 2.26 16.15 -11.60
N ASN A 503 1.56 15.13 -12.10
CA ASN A 503 0.98 14.04 -11.31
C ASN A 503 1.51 12.70 -11.80
N TRP A 504 1.92 11.83 -10.87
CA TRP A 504 2.46 10.52 -11.18
C TRP A 504 1.85 9.46 -10.26
N MET A 505 1.39 8.38 -10.88
CA MET A 505 0.96 7.15 -10.24
C MET A 505 1.92 6.03 -10.62
N PRO A 506 2.36 5.18 -9.67
CA PRO A 506 3.30 4.11 -10.00
C PRO A 506 2.60 2.99 -10.77
N VAL A 507 3.26 2.51 -11.81
CA VAL A 507 2.95 1.28 -12.54
C VAL A 507 3.95 0.23 -12.11
N ILE A 508 3.46 -0.83 -11.48
CA ILE A 508 4.28 -1.95 -10.98
C ILE A 508 4.14 -3.16 -11.90
N GLY A 509 5.11 -4.08 -11.81
CA GLY A 509 5.17 -5.28 -12.64
C GLY A 509 5.89 -5.08 -13.98
N SER A 510 6.35 -6.19 -14.56
CA SER A 510 7.00 -6.23 -15.87
C SER A 510 5.99 -6.63 -16.94
N ASP A 511 5.63 -7.91 -16.96
CA ASP A 511 4.76 -8.49 -17.99
C ASP A 511 3.29 -8.20 -17.67
N ARG A 512 2.93 -8.41 -16.39
CA ARG A 512 1.62 -8.04 -15.81
C ARG A 512 1.75 -6.70 -15.12
N LYS A 513 1.32 -5.62 -15.79
CA LYS A 513 1.45 -4.26 -15.30
C LYS A 513 0.19 -3.83 -14.56
N ALA A 514 0.35 -3.32 -13.34
CA ALA A 514 -0.73 -2.75 -12.56
C ALA A 514 -0.46 -1.28 -12.21
N LEU A 515 -1.45 -0.43 -12.47
CA LEU A 515 -1.44 0.98 -12.08
C LEU A 515 -1.98 1.13 -10.66
N MET A 516 -1.20 1.75 -9.77
CA MET A 516 -1.68 2.11 -8.43
C MET A 516 -2.41 3.46 -8.48
N LEU A 517 -3.59 3.44 -9.09
CA LEU A 517 -4.36 4.64 -9.40
C LEU A 517 -4.71 5.51 -8.17
N ASP A 518 -4.85 4.88 -7.00
CA ASP A 518 -5.12 5.56 -5.72
C ASP A 518 -3.87 6.25 -5.13
N VAL A 519 -2.66 5.88 -5.58
CA VAL A 519 -1.40 6.42 -5.07
C VAL A 519 -0.89 7.50 -6.01
N VAL A 520 -1.28 8.74 -5.74
CA VAL A 520 -0.92 9.89 -6.57
C VAL A 520 0.13 10.75 -5.88
N ILE A 521 1.27 10.98 -6.55
CA ILE A 521 2.22 12.02 -6.18
C ILE A 521 2.04 13.21 -7.10
N GLN A 522 1.87 14.40 -6.54
CA GLN A 522 1.72 15.62 -7.32
C GLN A 522 2.65 16.73 -6.83
N PHE A 523 3.08 17.56 -7.78
CA PHE A 523 3.88 18.75 -7.55
C PHE A 523 3.32 19.95 -8.32
N GLU A 524 3.60 21.15 -7.82
CA GLU A 524 3.29 22.41 -8.47
C GLU A 524 4.50 23.36 -8.47
N PRO A 525 4.60 24.29 -9.44
CA PRO A 525 5.67 25.28 -9.48
C PRO A 525 5.75 26.11 -8.19
N ALA A 526 6.97 26.41 -7.75
CA ALA A 526 7.27 27.05 -6.47
C ALA A 526 8.31 28.17 -6.58
N GLU A 527 8.36 28.86 -7.73
CA GLU A 527 9.34 29.92 -8.03
C GLU A 527 9.39 31.01 -6.95
N ASP A 528 8.22 31.42 -6.43
CA ASP A 528 8.09 32.49 -5.44
C ASP A 528 8.22 32.02 -3.97
N VAL A 529 8.44 30.73 -3.72
CA VAL A 529 8.44 30.17 -2.35
C VAL A 529 9.87 29.85 -1.92
N PRO A 530 10.50 30.58 -0.98
CA PRO A 530 11.91 30.36 -0.64
C PRO A 530 12.18 28.98 -0.01
N VAL A 531 13.39 28.46 -0.25
CA VAL A 531 13.90 27.26 0.42
C VAL A 531 14.19 27.58 1.89
N GLN A 532 13.82 26.65 2.77
CA GLN A 532 14.07 26.72 4.22
C GLN A 532 14.99 25.59 4.67
N ALA A 533 15.56 25.74 5.86
CA ALA A 533 16.29 24.67 6.53
C ALA A 533 15.33 23.53 6.91
N ASP A 534 15.79 22.29 6.71
CA ASP A 534 15.11 21.11 7.26
C ASP A 534 15.22 21.15 8.79
N SER A 535 14.13 21.51 9.47
CA SER A 535 14.05 21.65 10.92
C SER A 535 12.69 21.15 11.43
N ASP A 536 12.70 20.62 12.65
CA ASP A 536 11.52 20.06 13.33
C ASP A 536 10.83 21.07 14.26
N ASP A 537 11.08 22.38 14.12
CA ASP A 537 10.59 23.42 15.04
C ASP A 537 9.05 23.58 15.12
N GLU A 538 8.29 22.73 14.43
CA GLU A 538 6.88 22.55 14.74
C GLU A 538 6.75 21.47 15.81
N SER A 539 6.72 21.92 17.06
CA SER A 539 6.15 21.14 18.15
C SER A 539 4.76 20.64 17.73
N TYR A 540 4.45 19.38 18.05
CA TYR A 540 3.12 18.74 17.97
C TYR A 540 2.08 19.41 18.90
N SER A 541 2.11 20.73 19.02
CA SER A 541 1.21 21.57 19.79
C SER A 541 0.33 22.33 18.81
N LEU A 542 -0.88 21.82 18.55
CA LEU A 542 -2.13 22.61 18.40
C LEU A 542 -3.34 21.81 17.84
N LEU A 543 -3.28 20.47 17.77
CA LEU A 543 -4.47 19.61 17.66
C LEU A 543 -4.54 18.52 18.77
N CYS A 544 -3.68 18.65 19.79
CA CYS A 544 -3.60 17.75 20.95
C CYS A 544 -4.14 18.41 22.22
N LYS A 545 -5.40 18.87 22.19
CA LYS A 545 -6.26 18.96 23.37
C LYS A 545 -7.49 18.11 23.14
#